data_AF-A0A520JS51-F1
#
_entry.id   AF-A0A520JS51-F1
#
_cell.length_a   1.000
_cell.length_b   1.000
_cell.length_c   1.000
_cell.angle_alpha   90.00
_cell.angle_beta   90.00
_cell.angle_gamma   90.00
#
_symmetry.space_group_name_H-M   'P 1'
#
loop_
_entity.id
_entity.type
_entity.pdbx_description
1 polymer ?
#
loop_
_entity_poly.entity_id
_entity_poly.type
_entity_poly.pdbx_seq_one_letter_code
_entity_poly.pdbx_strand_id
1 'polypeptide(L)'
;MSLLRTRPVATPAMIATFDDAATIAAALAFEAALACAQAAEGVIAADSAEAIATAAGRLALDPAELAEAAALAGTLAIPLVAQLRATLSGEAAAALHRGATSQDIADTVLMMQVRQAATLLLADAARVTDA
;
A
#
# COMPACT_ATOMS: atom_id res chain seq x y z
N MET A 1 -3.37 -13.84 -11.25
CA MET A 1 -2.02 -13.83 -11.87
C MET A 1 -1.73 -15.12 -12.66
N SER A 2 -1.17 -15.04 -13.88
CA SER A 2 -0.90 -16.22 -14.73
C SER A 2 0.41 -16.91 -14.35
N LEU A 3 0.32 -18.07 -13.71
CA LEU A 3 1.49 -18.82 -13.20
C LEU A 3 2.44 -19.31 -14.31
N LEU A 4 1.90 -19.74 -15.46
CA LEU A 4 2.72 -20.27 -16.56
C LEU A 4 3.69 -19.24 -17.14
N ARG A 5 3.31 -17.95 -17.15
CA ARG A 5 4.18 -16.88 -17.65
C ARG A 5 5.15 -16.35 -16.59
N THR A 6 4.73 -16.35 -15.33
CA THR A 6 5.48 -15.70 -14.23
C THR A 6 6.47 -16.63 -13.55
N ARG A 7 6.15 -17.92 -13.37
CA ARG A 7 7.00 -18.88 -12.65
C ARG A 7 8.36 -19.17 -13.30
N PRO A 8 8.51 -19.17 -14.65
CA PRO A 8 9.82 -19.36 -15.27
C PRO A 8 10.78 -18.18 -15.09
N VAL A 9 10.27 -16.97 -14.78
CA VAL A 9 11.04 -15.72 -14.76
C VAL A 9 11.13 -15.06 -13.39
N ALA A 10 10.39 -15.55 -12.39
CA ALA A 10 10.39 -15.00 -11.04
C ALA A 10 10.15 -16.07 -9.97
N THR A 11 10.75 -15.87 -8.78
CA THR A 11 10.53 -16.74 -7.62
C THR A 11 9.18 -16.46 -6.96
N PRO A 12 8.59 -17.41 -6.20
CA PRO A 12 7.37 -17.16 -5.44
C PRO A 12 7.46 -15.94 -4.50
N ALA A 13 8.61 -15.75 -3.84
CA ALA A 13 8.82 -14.62 -2.94
C ALA A 13 8.83 -13.28 -3.68
N MET A 14 9.47 -13.23 -4.86
CA MET A 14 9.46 -12.04 -5.71
C MET A 14 8.04 -11.75 -6.22
N ILE A 15 7.33 -12.78 -6.68
CA ILE A 15 5.95 -12.66 -7.15
C ILE A 15 5.02 -12.11 -6.04
N ALA A 16 5.12 -12.65 -4.82
CA ALA A 16 4.30 -12.21 -3.68
C ALA A 16 4.60 -10.76 -3.25
N THR A 17 5.78 -10.23 -3.55
CA THR A 17 6.13 -8.83 -3.23
C THR A 17 5.33 -7.82 -4.05
N PHE A 18 4.95 -8.19 -5.27
CA PHE A 18 4.26 -7.32 -6.24
C PHE A 18 2.83 -7.75 -6.54
N ASP A 19 2.27 -8.69 -5.78
CA ASP A 19 0.89 -9.09 -5.99
C ASP A 19 -0.10 -8.04 -5.46
N ASP A 20 -1.37 -8.23 -5.79
CA ASP A 20 -2.41 -7.25 -5.48
C ASP A 20 -2.60 -7.08 -3.96
N ALA A 21 -2.46 -8.18 -3.20
CA ALA A 21 -2.60 -8.14 -1.74
C ALA A 21 -1.46 -7.35 -1.09
N ALA A 22 -0.22 -7.55 -1.54
CA ALA A 22 0.94 -6.79 -1.08
C ALA A 22 0.83 -5.31 -1.47
N THR A 23 0.33 -5.02 -2.67
CA THR A 23 0.10 -3.66 -3.16
C THR A 23 -0.94 -2.92 -2.31
N ILE A 24 -2.07 -3.57 -2.02
CA ILE A 24 -3.13 -3.03 -1.16
C ILE A 24 -2.60 -2.81 0.26
N ALA A 25 -1.90 -3.79 0.84
CA ALA A 25 -1.36 -3.69 2.18
C ALA A 25 -0.36 -2.52 2.29
N ALA A 26 0.51 -2.34 1.30
CA ALA A 26 1.44 -1.22 1.24
C ALA A 26 0.71 0.14 1.12
N ALA A 27 -0.35 0.21 0.32
CA ALA A 27 -1.14 1.42 0.15
C ALA A 27 -1.89 1.81 1.44
N LEU A 28 -2.45 0.85 2.17
CA LEU A 28 -3.07 1.08 3.48
C LEU A 28 -2.02 1.48 4.53
N ALA A 29 -0.84 0.86 4.50
CA ALA A 29 0.28 1.23 5.36
C ALA A 29 0.77 2.66 5.10
N PHE A 30 0.75 3.11 3.84
CA PHE A 30 1.05 4.50 3.49
C PHE A 30 0.06 5.47 4.15
N GLU A 31 -1.25 5.24 4.03
CA GLU A 31 -2.27 6.11 4.65
C GLU A 31 -2.14 6.18 6.17
N ALA A 32 -1.90 5.03 6.81
CA ALA A 32 -1.66 4.97 8.26
C ALA A 32 -0.39 5.76 8.65
N ALA A 33 0.71 5.54 7.94
CA ALA A 33 1.98 6.22 8.22
C ALA A 33 1.90 7.72 7.99
N LEU A 34 1.21 8.17 6.93
CA LEU A 34 0.97 9.57 6.63
C LEU A 34 0.18 10.23 7.77
N ALA A 35 -0.92 9.61 8.21
CA ALA A 35 -1.73 10.15 9.30
C ALA A 35 -0.92 10.24 10.61
N CYS A 36 -0.16 9.19 10.95
CA CYS A 36 0.72 9.21 12.12
C CYS A 36 1.78 10.32 12.05
N ALA A 37 2.44 10.49 10.90
CA ALA A 37 3.42 11.56 10.69
C ALA A 37 2.78 12.95 10.82
N GLN A 38 1.59 13.14 10.25
CA GLN A 38 0.85 14.39 10.35
C GLN A 38 0.43 14.72 11.79
N ALA A 39 0.03 13.72 12.59
CA ALA A 39 -0.27 13.94 13.99
C ALA A 39 0.97 14.29 14.81
N ALA A 40 2.12 13.67 14.52
CA ALA A 40 3.39 14.01 15.17
C ALA A 40 3.79 15.48 14.93
N GLU A 41 3.46 16.02 13.75
CA GLU A 41 3.70 17.43 13.38
C GLU A 41 2.51 18.37 13.70
N GLY A 42 1.47 17.88 14.38
CA GLY A 42 0.31 18.68 14.78
C GLY A 42 -0.62 19.12 13.63
N VAL A 43 -0.49 18.52 12.44
CA VAL A 43 -1.30 18.81 11.24
C VAL A 43 -2.71 18.23 11.36
N ILE A 44 -2.86 17.09 12.01
CA ILE A 44 -4.15 16.45 12.33
C ILE A 44 -4.18 16.04 13.81
N ALA A 45 -5.37 15.84 14.37
CA ALA A 45 -5.51 15.37 15.74
C ALA A 45 -4.96 13.93 15.90
N ALA A 46 -4.37 13.63 17.06
CA ALA A 46 -3.85 12.29 17.37
C ALA A 46 -4.95 11.21 17.26
N ASP A 47 -6.15 11.49 17.78
CA ASP A 47 -7.30 10.59 17.70
C ASP A 47 -7.71 10.29 16.24
N SER A 48 -7.60 11.28 15.34
CA SER A 48 -7.85 11.08 13.91
C SER A 48 -6.81 10.16 13.28
N ALA A 49 -5.53 10.33 13.64
CA ALA A 49 -4.47 9.44 13.16
C ALA A 49 -4.63 8.01 13.67
N GLU A 50 -4.97 7.84 14.95
CA GLU A 50 -5.24 6.52 15.53
C GLU A 50 -6.43 5.83 14.84
N ALA A 51 -7.51 6.57 14.57
CA ALA A 51 -8.67 6.06 13.85
C ALA A 51 -8.31 5.63 12.42
N ILE A 52 -7.55 6.45 11.68
CA ILE A 52 -7.09 6.13 10.33
C ILE A 52 -6.19 4.88 10.34
N ALA A 53 -5.20 4.83 11.24
CA ALA A 53 -4.29 3.69 11.34
C ALA A 53 -5.02 2.39 11.71
N THR A 54 -5.98 2.47 12.63
CA THR A 54 -6.82 1.33 13.02
C THR A 54 -7.68 0.84 11.87
N ALA A 55 -8.32 1.76 11.14
CA ALA A 55 -9.13 1.41 9.97
C ALA A 55 -8.28 0.79 8.87
N ALA A 56 -7.14 1.40 8.53
CA ALA A 56 -6.21 0.90 7.53
C ALA A 56 -5.67 -0.51 7.87
N GLY A 57 -5.43 -0.79 9.16
CA GLY A 57 -4.98 -2.11 9.62
C GLY A 57 -6.06 -3.20 9.65
N ARG A 58 -7.34 -2.84 9.54
CA ARG A 58 -8.48 -3.79 9.60
C ARG A 58 -9.22 -3.93 8.27
N LEU A 59 -9.06 -2.97 7.37
CA LEU A 59 -9.77 -2.94 6.11
C LEU A 59 -9.31 -4.08 5.19
N ALA A 60 -10.24 -4.95 4.84
CA ALA A 60 -10.06 -5.96 3.81
C ALA A 60 -10.70 -5.45 2.51
N LEU A 61 -9.90 -5.33 1.46
CA LEU A 61 -10.34 -4.94 0.11
C LEU A 61 -10.31 -6.16 -0.80
N ASP A 62 -11.33 -6.34 -1.64
CA ASP A 62 -11.28 -7.30 -2.74
C ASP A 62 -10.37 -6.73 -3.86
N PRO A 63 -9.25 -7.40 -4.20
CA PRO A 63 -8.38 -6.95 -5.26
C PRO A 63 -9.07 -6.79 -6.63
N ALA A 64 -10.02 -7.66 -6.96
CA ALA A 64 -10.70 -7.63 -8.25
C ALA A 64 -11.64 -6.42 -8.35
N GLU A 65 -12.42 -6.15 -7.30
CA GLU A 65 -13.30 -4.99 -7.25
C GLU A 65 -12.49 -3.69 -7.28
N LEU A 66 -11.40 -3.62 -6.51
CA LEU A 66 -10.53 -2.46 -6.47
C LEU A 66 -9.84 -2.21 -7.81
N ALA A 67 -9.45 -3.27 -8.53
CA ALA A 67 -8.83 -3.17 -9.85
C ALA A 67 -9.78 -2.57 -10.89
N GLU A 68 -11.06 -2.99 -10.92
CA GLU A 68 -12.07 -2.41 -11.82
C GLU A 68 -12.31 -0.93 -11.51
N ALA A 69 -12.42 -0.59 -10.22
CA ALA A 69 -12.57 0.80 -9.78
C ALA A 69 -11.33 1.66 -10.13
N ALA A 70 -10.13 1.09 -9.99
CA ALA A 70 -8.87 1.76 -10.32
C ALA A 70 -8.72 1.97 -11.83
N ALA A 71 -9.16 1.01 -12.65
CA ALA A 71 -9.17 1.14 -14.11
C ALA A 71 -10.08 2.29 -14.55
N LEU A 72 -11.25 2.44 -13.92
CA LEU A 72 -12.16 3.55 -14.19
C LEU A 72 -11.59 4.90 -13.72
N ALA A 73 -10.93 4.93 -12.56
CA ALA A 73 -10.36 6.15 -11.98
C ALA A 73 -9.01 6.57 -12.60
N GLY A 74 -8.35 5.67 -13.34
CA GLY A 74 -6.99 5.86 -13.85
C GLY A 74 -5.90 5.80 -12.77
N THR A 75 -6.22 5.37 -11.55
CA THR A 75 -5.29 5.27 -10.42
C THR A 75 -5.86 4.37 -9.31
N LEU A 76 -4.96 3.69 -8.57
CA LEU A 76 -5.30 2.95 -7.36
C LEU A 76 -5.76 3.85 -6.20
N ALA A 77 -5.20 5.06 -6.12
CA ALA A 77 -5.34 5.94 -4.96
C ALA A 77 -6.80 6.31 -4.67
N ILE A 78 -7.51 6.79 -5.70
CA ILE A 78 -8.87 7.29 -5.59
C ILE A 78 -9.82 6.24 -4.99
N PRO A 79 -9.98 5.04 -5.59
CA PRO A 79 -10.90 4.05 -5.05
C PRO A 79 -10.45 3.48 -3.71
N LEU A 80 -9.14 3.32 -3.47
CA LEU A 80 -8.64 2.84 -2.17
C LEU A 80 -8.95 3.83 -1.04
N VAL A 81 -8.64 5.11 -1.26
CA VAL A 81 -8.92 6.18 -0.28
C VAL A 81 -10.43 6.32 -0.08
N ALA A 82 -11.25 6.18 -1.12
CA ALA A 82 -12.71 6.24 -0.99
C ALA A 82 -13.24 5.11 -0.09
N GLN A 83 -12.79 3.87 -0.31
CA GLN A 83 -13.21 2.72 0.49
C GLN A 83 -12.71 2.82 1.93
N LEU A 84 -11.47 3.27 2.16
CA LEU A 84 -10.97 3.53 3.51
C LEU A 84 -11.75 4.65 4.20
N ARG A 85 -12.05 5.75 3.50
CA ARG A 85 -12.83 6.87 4.05
C ARG A 85 -14.22 6.44 4.49
N ALA A 86 -14.85 5.50 3.78
CA ALA A 86 -16.18 4.97 4.11
C ALA A 86 -16.22 4.21 5.46
N THR A 87 -15.07 3.77 5.97
CA THR A 87 -14.96 3.12 7.30
C THR A 87 -14.76 4.11 8.45
N LEU A 88 -14.55 5.38 8.14
CA LEU A 88 -14.26 6.45 9.10
C LEU A 88 -15.46 7.39 9.25
N SER A 89 -15.45 8.20 10.31
CA SER A 89 -16.43 9.26 10.50
C SER A 89 -15.77 10.53 11.05
N GLY A 90 -16.49 11.66 10.94
CA GLY A 90 -16.08 12.95 11.49
C GLY A 90 -14.71 13.43 11.00
N GLU A 91 -13.92 13.97 11.92
CA GLU A 91 -12.60 14.55 11.65
C GLU A 91 -11.60 13.54 11.06
N ALA A 92 -11.66 12.27 11.47
CA ALA A 92 -10.79 11.23 10.90
C ALA A 92 -11.07 11.02 9.40
N ALA A 93 -12.35 10.95 9.04
CA ALA A 93 -12.76 10.85 7.64
C ALA A 93 -12.37 12.10 6.85
N ALA A 94 -12.37 13.30 7.43
CA ALA A 94 -11.94 14.53 6.77
C ALA A 94 -10.41 14.65 6.65
N ALA A 95 -9.66 14.08 7.61
CA ALA A 95 -8.21 14.10 7.67
C ALA A 95 -7.52 13.06 6.78
N LEU A 96 -8.21 11.98 6.40
CA LEU A 96 -7.64 10.94 5.55
C LEU A 96 -7.09 11.49 4.22
N HIS A 97 -5.88 11.04 3.84
CA HIS A 97 -5.18 11.44 2.62
C HIS A 97 -4.91 12.95 2.50
N ARG A 98 -4.89 13.68 3.63
CA ARG A 98 -4.69 15.14 3.62
C ARG A 98 -3.33 15.50 3.02
N GLY A 99 -3.34 16.36 2.01
CA GLY A 99 -2.12 16.92 1.41
C GLY A 99 -1.32 15.94 0.54
N ALA A 100 -1.75 14.68 0.43
CA ALA A 100 -1.18 13.72 -0.50
C ALA A 100 -1.94 13.74 -1.84
N THR A 101 -1.27 13.22 -2.86
CA THR A 101 -1.78 13.01 -4.20
C THR A 101 -1.73 11.54 -4.58
N SER A 102 -2.39 11.18 -5.67
CA SER A 102 -2.36 9.81 -6.19
C SER A 102 -0.95 9.28 -6.52
N GLN A 103 0.00 10.17 -6.83
CA GLN A 103 1.39 9.76 -7.12
C GLN A 103 2.17 9.46 -5.84
N ASP A 104 1.91 10.18 -4.73
CA ASP A 104 2.62 9.95 -3.47
C ASP A 104 2.39 8.53 -2.95
N ILE A 105 1.15 8.04 -3.02
CA ILE A 105 0.83 6.66 -2.66
C ILE A 105 1.40 5.66 -3.67
N ALA A 106 1.27 5.92 -4.97
CA ALA A 106 1.75 4.99 -6.00
C ALA A 106 3.27 4.78 -5.93
N ASP A 107 4.04 5.86 -5.84
CA ASP A 107 5.50 5.80 -5.79
C ASP A 107 5.99 5.26 -4.45
N THR A 108 5.33 5.60 -3.34
CA THR A 108 5.72 5.05 -2.02
C THR A 108 5.45 3.54 -1.96
N VAL A 109 4.32 3.08 -2.47
CA VAL A 109 4.01 1.64 -2.58
C VAL A 109 5.06 0.92 -3.41
N LEU A 110 5.37 1.46 -4.60
CA LEU A 110 6.41 0.90 -5.46
C LEU A 110 7.76 0.83 -4.73
N MET A 111 8.16 1.89 -4.01
CA MET A 111 9.42 1.90 -3.26
C MET A 111 9.44 0.93 -2.09
N MET A 112 8.31 0.70 -1.40
CA MET A 112 8.19 -0.34 -0.38
C MET A 112 8.39 -1.73 -0.98
N GLN A 113 7.78 -2.01 -2.13
CA GLN A 113 7.92 -3.28 -2.84
C GLN A 113 9.34 -3.47 -3.40
N VAL A 114 9.93 -2.43 -3.99
CA VAL A 114 11.31 -2.44 -4.49
C VAL A 114 12.31 -2.70 -3.35
N ARG A 115 12.10 -2.11 -2.17
CA ARG A 115 12.95 -2.38 -1.00
C ARG A 115 12.89 -3.85 -0.57
N GLN A 116 11.69 -4.44 -0.55
CA GLN A 116 11.51 -5.85 -0.25
C GLN A 116 12.16 -6.74 -1.33
N ALA A 117 11.96 -6.40 -2.61
CA ALA A 117 12.56 -7.10 -3.74
C ALA A 117 14.10 -7.03 -3.71
N ALA A 118 14.68 -5.88 -3.39
CA ALA A 118 16.11 -5.70 -3.24
C ALA A 118 16.69 -6.59 -2.14
N THR A 119 15.96 -6.76 -1.03
CA THR A 119 16.36 -7.67 0.06
C THR A 119 16.44 -9.12 -0.45
N LEU A 120 15.47 -9.56 -1.26
CA LEU A 120 15.49 -10.89 -1.87
C LEU A 120 16.67 -11.06 -2.85
N LEU A 121 16.92 -10.07 -3.70
CA LEU A 121 18.03 -10.09 -4.67
C LEU A 121 19.39 -10.12 -3.98
N LEU A 122 19.58 -9.35 -2.90
CA LEU A 122 20.82 -9.35 -2.12
C LEU A 122 21.06 -10.71 -1.45
N ALA A 123 20.01 -11.34 -0.92
CA ALA A 123 20.10 -12.68 -0.36
C ALA A 123 20.47 -13.73 -1.42
N ASP A 124 19.92 -13.61 -2.63
CA ASP A 124 20.25 -14.48 -3.75
C ASP A 124 21.70 -14.28 -4.22
N ALA A 125 22.15 -13.02 -4.31
CA ALA A 125 23.54 -12.69 -4.65
C ALA A 125 24.53 -13.30 -3.66
N ALA A 126 24.30 -13.12 -2.36
CA ALA A 126 25.16 -13.68 -1.31
C ALA A 126 25.29 -15.21 -1.42
N ARG A 127 24.19 -15.93 -1.67
CA ARG A 127 24.22 -17.40 -1.85
C ARG A 127 25.08 -17.86 -3.01
N VAL A 128 25.18 -17.06 -4.08
CA VAL A 128 25.97 -17.40 -5.27
C VAL A 128 27.43 -17.00 -5.11
N THR A 129 27.74 -15.98 -4.30
CA THR A 129 29.12 -15.55 -4.04
C THR A 129 29.80 -16.32 -2.91
N ASP A 130 29.03 -16.88 -1.97
CA ASP A 130 29.54 -17.66 -0.84
C ASP A 130 29.72 -19.16 -1.19
N ALA A 131 29.46 -19.56 -2.43
CA ALA A 131 29.60 -20.91 -2.97
C ALA A 131 30.93 -21.11 -3.72
#